data_AF-A0A0F9MC23-F1
#
_entry.id   AF-A0A0F9MC23-F1
#
_cell.length_a   1.000
_cell.length_b   1.000
_cell.length_c   1.000
_cell.angle_alpha   90.00
_cell.angle_beta   90.00
_cell.angle_gamma   90.00
#
_symmetry.space_group_name_H-M   'P 1'
#
loop_
_entity.id
_entity.type
_entity.pdbx_description
1 polymer ?
#
loop_
_entity_poly.entity_id
_entity_poly.type
_entity_poly.pdbx_seq_one_letter_code
_entity_poly.pdbx_strand_id
1 'polypeptide(L)'
;MADLPPGVYEKNGQLFRDVPRVSPDGEEWTKHRPVALTLREAKMRHWDYYHPQFGWVLEGYKLERDRPAEDILADGSQTVVATPERQEQLAETEGA
;
A
#
# COMPACT_ATOMS: atom_id res chain seq x y z
N MET A 1 -7.15 -21.73 5.55
CA MET A 1 -5.84 -21.16 5.94
C MET A 1 -5.68 -19.90 5.12
N ALA A 2 -5.46 -18.74 5.74
CA ALA A 2 -5.21 -17.52 4.98
C ALA A 2 -3.90 -17.73 4.20
N ASP A 3 -3.95 -17.57 2.89
CA ASP A 3 -2.77 -17.72 2.03
C ASP A 3 -1.73 -16.68 2.48
N LEU A 4 -0.65 -17.15 3.10
CA LEU A 4 0.40 -16.26 3.58
C LEU A 4 1.10 -15.66 2.36
N PRO A 5 1.48 -14.36 2.40
CA PRO A 5 2.21 -13.75 1.30
C PRO A 5 3.50 -14.53 0.99
N PRO A 6 3.96 -14.53 -0.27
CA PRO A 6 5.15 -15.28 -0.66
C PRO A 6 6.38 -14.83 0.14
N GLY A 7 7.10 -15.79 0.71
CA GLY A 7 8.29 -15.53 1.53
C GLY A 7 7.99 -15.09 2.97
N VAL A 8 6.74 -15.21 3.42
CA VAL A 8 6.36 -14.99 4.83
C VAL A 8 6.31 -16.31 5.58
N TYR A 9 6.90 -16.33 6.76
CA TYR A 9 6.83 -17.45 7.69
C TYR A 9 6.42 -16.97 9.07
N GLU A 10 5.76 -17.86 9.83
CA GLU A 10 5.44 -17.61 11.23
C GLU A 10 6.56 -18.14 12.14
N LYS A 11 6.98 -17.33 13.11
CA LYS A 11 7.94 -17.71 14.15
C LYS A 11 7.48 -17.16 15.49
N ASN A 12 7.20 -18.04 16.45
CA ASN A 12 6.67 -17.67 17.79
C ASN A 12 5.36 -16.87 17.74
N GLY A 13 4.43 -17.21 16.85
CA GLY A 13 3.16 -16.50 16.71
C GLY A 13 3.27 -15.11 16.07
N GLN A 14 4.44 -14.78 15.51
CA GLN A 14 4.70 -13.54 14.79
C GLN A 14 5.12 -13.85 13.35
N LEU A 15 4.56 -13.13 12.38
CA LEU A 15 4.94 -13.27 10.98
C LEU A 15 6.21 -12.48 10.68
N PHE A 16 7.07 -13.06 9.84
CA PHE A 16 8.30 -12.46 9.36
C PHE A 16 8.48 -12.70 7.87
N ARG A 17 9.24 -11.82 7.22
CA ARG A 17 9.74 -11.99 5.85
C ARG A 17 11.24 -11.78 5.81
N ASP A 18 11.89 -12.50 4.91
CA ASP A 18 13.32 -12.37 4.62
C ASP A 18 13.53 -11.40 3.46
N VAL A 19 14.43 -10.42 3.65
CA VAL A 19 14.79 -9.46 2.61
C VAL A 19 16.30 -9.50 2.41
N PRO A 20 16.79 -9.97 1.24
CA PRO A 20 18.21 -9.91 0.93
C PRO A 20 18.66 -8.45 0.82
N ARG A 21 19.78 -8.13 1.45
CA ARG A 21 20.43 -6.82 1.43
C ARG A 21 21.90 -7.02 1.10
N VAL A 22 22.43 -6.08 0.32
CA VAL A 22 23.86 -5.99 0.05
C VAL A 22 24.41 -4.87 0.91
N SER A 23 25.39 -5.19 1.75
CA SER A 23 26.16 -4.22 2.50
C SER A 23 27.00 -3.35 1.54
N PRO A 24 27.40 -2.14 1.94
CA PRO A 24 28.30 -1.31 1.12
C PRO A 24 29.65 -2.00 0.81
N ASP A 25 30.04 -2.96 1.64
CA ASP A 25 31.24 -3.81 1.47
C ASP A 25 31.04 -4.96 0.45
N GLY A 26 29.83 -5.14 -0.07
CA GLY A 26 29.48 -6.22 -1.01
C GLY A 26 29.01 -7.52 -0.37
N GLU A 27 29.02 -7.63 0.97
CA GLU A 27 28.51 -8.80 1.67
C GLU A 27 26.97 -8.88 1.61
N GLU A 28 26.45 -10.03 1.18
CA GLU A 28 25.02 -10.32 1.15
C GLU A 28 24.55 -10.82 2.52
N TRP A 29 23.56 -10.16 3.09
CA TRP A 29 22.94 -10.59 4.34
C TRP A 29 21.43 -10.53 4.25
N THR A 30 20.76 -11.36 5.03
CA THR A 30 19.30 -11.42 5.07
C THR A 30 18.77 -10.60 6.24
N LYS A 31 17.94 -9.61 5.95
CA LYS A 31 17.21 -8.86 6.97
C LYS A 31 15.87 -9.52 7.24
N HIS A 32 15.69 -10.04 8.45
CA HIS A 32 14.40 -10.50 8.94
C HIS A 32 13.53 -9.29 9.31
N ARG A 33 12.35 -9.15 8.70
CA ARG A 33 11.42 -8.05 8.98
C ARG A 33 10.09 -8.60 9.49
N PRO A 34 9.54 -8.05 10.58
CA PRO A 34 8.22 -8.45 11.06
C PRO A 34 7.12 -8.02 10.09
N VAL A 35 6.12 -8.88 9.94
CA VAL A 35 4.96 -8.68 9.07
C VAL A 35 3.70 -8.58 9.92
N ALA A 36 2.86 -7.60 9.62
CA ALA A 36 1.55 -7.40 10.20
C ALA A 36 0.46 -8.04 9.33
N LEU A 37 -0.60 -8.51 9.96
CA LEU A 37 -1.77 -9.04 9.26
C LEU A 37 -2.69 -7.94 8.71
N THR A 38 -2.62 -6.75 9.30
CA THR A 38 -3.47 -5.61 8.93
C THR A 38 -2.65 -4.34 8.74
N LEU A 39 -3.08 -3.47 7.82
CA LEU A 39 -2.44 -2.17 7.60
C LEU A 39 -2.43 -1.30 8.87
N ARG A 40 -3.47 -1.41 9.71
CA ARG A 40 -3.53 -0.66 10.98
C ARG A 40 -2.42 -1.09 11.93
N GLU A 41 -2.22 -2.40 12.09
CA GLU A 41 -1.15 -2.95 12.91
C GLU A 41 0.23 -2.59 12.34
N ALA A 42 0.38 -2.66 11.02
CA ALA A 42 1.59 -2.26 10.31
C ALA A 42 2.00 -0.82 10.64
N LYS A 43 1.05 0.11 10.60
CA LYS A 43 1.26 1.52 10.96
C LYS A 43 1.57 1.72 12.44
N MET A 44 0.89 1.00 13.33
CA MET A 44 1.12 1.15 14.78
C MET A 44 2.46 0.59 15.24
N ARG A 45 2.92 -0.51 14.65
CA ARG A 45 4.14 -1.22 15.06
C ARG A 45 5.33 -0.97 14.13
N HIS A 46 5.14 -0.19 13.08
CA HIS A 46 6.10 0.03 11.99
C HIS A 46 6.57 -1.28 11.37
N TRP A 47 5.62 -2.16 11.07
CA TRP A 47 5.86 -3.48 10.47
C TRP A 47 5.50 -3.49 8.99
N ASP A 48 5.99 -4.50 8.29
CA ASP A 48 5.68 -4.66 6.88
C ASP A 48 4.28 -5.27 6.73
N TYR A 49 3.58 -4.90 5.67
CA TYR A 49 2.24 -5.40 5.37
C TYR A 49 2.11 -5.70 3.89
N TYR A 50 1.49 -6.81 3.54
CA TYR A 50 1.26 -7.13 2.13
C TYR A 50 -0.14 -6.67 1.71
N HIS A 51 -0.21 -5.71 0.81
CA HIS A 51 -1.45 -5.28 0.18
C HIS A 51 -1.69 -6.10 -1.10
N PRO A 52 -2.88 -6.68 -1.31
CA PRO A 52 -3.15 -7.54 -2.47
C PRO A 52 -3.00 -6.82 -3.83
N GLN A 53 -3.28 -5.52 -3.89
CA GLN A 53 -3.16 -4.72 -5.12
C GLN A 53 -1.80 -4.02 -5.30
N PHE A 54 -1.17 -3.57 -4.21
CA PHE A 54 0.02 -2.71 -4.28
C PHE A 54 1.32 -3.46 -3.92
N GLY A 55 1.19 -4.69 -3.43
CA GLY A 55 2.32 -5.47 -2.92
C GLY A 55 2.76 -5.02 -1.53
N TRP A 56 4.06 -5.07 -1.29
CA TRP A 56 4.64 -4.82 0.03
C TRP A 56 4.60 -3.34 0.44
N VAL A 57 3.95 -3.08 1.57
CA VAL A 57 3.97 -1.83 2.31
C VAL A 57 4.98 -1.97 3.45
N LEU A 58 6.13 -1.35 3.32
CA LEU A 58 7.19 -1.26 4.30
C LEU A 58 6.80 -0.33 5.46
N GLU A 59 6.98 -0.82 6.68
CA GLU A 59 6.75 -0.06 7.93
C GLU A 59 5.33 0.54 8.05
N GLY A 60 4.37 0.06 7.26
CA GLY A 60 2.99 0.58 7.21
C GLY A 60 2.81 1.90 6.43
N TYR A 61 3.87 2.48 5.87
CA TYR A 61 3.83 3.81 5.23
C TYR A 61 4.38 3.86 3.81
N LYS A 62 5.38 3.04 3.47
CA LYS A 62 6.10 3.15 2.19
C LYS A 62 5.84 1.93 1.33
N LEU A 63 5.61 2.09 0.03
CA LEU A 63 5.59 0.94 -0.87
C LEU A 63 7.01 0.48 -1.17
N GLU A 64 7.23 -0.83 -1.26
CA GLU A 64 8.54 -1.43 -1.58
C GLU A 64 8.96 -1.18 -3.02
N ARG A 65 7.99 -1.26 -3.95
CA ARG A 65 8.19 -0.93 -5.34
C ARG A 65 7.50 0.40 -5.62
N ASP A 66 8.20 1.25 -6.36
CA ASP A 66 7.59 2.43 -6.94
C ASP A 66 6.46 2.00 -7.89
N ARG A 67 5.38 2.78 -7.93
CA ARG A 67 4.28 2.50 -8.88
C ARG A 67 4.81 2.82 -10.29
N PRO A 68 4.45 2.04 -11.32
CA PRO A 68 4.72 2.46 -12.69
C PRO A 68 4.06 3.83 -12.91
N ALA A 69 4.73 4.73 -13.64
CA ALA A 69 4.26 6.12 -13.82
C ALA A 69 2.81 6.19 -14.32
N GLU A 70 2.38 5.21 -15.10
CA GLU A 70 1.02 5.02 -15.60
C GLU A 70 -0.03 4.93 -14.48
N ASP A 71 0.31 4.29 -13.35
CA ASP A 71 -0.56 4.08 -12.18
C ASP A 71 -0.53 5.28 -11.21
N ILE A 72 0.56 6.06 -11.25
CA ILE A 72 0.67 7.35 -10.53
C ILE A 72 -0.15 8.43 -11.24
N LEU A 73 -0.11 8.44 -12.58
CA LEU A 73 -0.81 9.40 -13.44
C LEU A 73 -2.25 9.02 -13.73
N ALA A 74 -2.68 7.80 -13.37
CA ALA A 74 -4.09 7.38 -13.35
C ALA A 74 -4.85 8.05 -12.19
N ASP A 75 -4.76 9.38 -12.10
CA ASP A 75 -5.68 10.17 -11.29
C ASP A 75 -7.05 10.10 -11.96
N GLY A 76 -7.87 9.13 -11.52
CA GLY A 76 -9.28 8.98 -11.93
C GLY A 76 -10.18 10.10 -11.42
N SER A 77 -9.62 11.12 -10.76
CA SER A 77 -10.31 12.32 -10.30
C SER A 77 -10.66 13.19 -11.52
N GLN A 78 -11.75 12.88 -12.21
CA GLN A 78 -12.34 13.82 -13.14
C GLN A 78 -12.79 15.05 -12.35
N THR A 79 -12.07 16.17 -12.49
CA THR A 79 -12.60 17.47 -12.11
C THR A 79 -13.78 17.75 -13.04
N VAL A 80 -14.99 17.50 -12.57
CA VAL A 80 -16.21 17.96 -13.25
C VAL A 80 -16.22 19.48 -13.09
N VAL A 81 -15.68 20.18 -14.08
CA VAL A 81 -15.91 21.62 -14.21
C VAL A 81 -17.40 21.76 -14.50
N ALA A 82 -18.16 22.18 -13.48
CA ALA A 82 -19.54 22.57 -13.68
C ALA A 82 -19.52 23.78 -14.64
N THR A 83 -19.85 23.55 -15.91
CA THR A 83 -20.21 24.63 -16.81
C THR A 83 -21.44 25.34 -16.22
N PRO A 84 -21.61 26.65 -16.42
CA PRO A 84 -22.72 27.41 -15.83
C PRO A 84 -24.10 26.79 -16.15
N GLU A 85 -24.26 26.16 -17.31
CA GLU A 85 -25.47 25.43 -17.71
C GLU A 85 -25.80 24.19 -16.83
N ARG A 86 -24.81 23.62 -16.13
CA ARG A 86 -25.01 22.51 -15.17
C ARG A 86 -25.34 22.98 -13.75
N GLN A 87 -25.08 24.25 -13.39
CA GLN A 87 -25.42 24.77 -12.06
C GLN A 87 -26.92 25.04 -11.92
N GLU A 88 -27.62 25.44 -13.00
CA GLU A 88 -29.08 25.62 -12.98
C GLU A 88 -29.82 24.29 -12.76
N GLN A 89 -29.39 23.19 -13.39
CA GLN A 89 -30.03 21.88 -13.21
C GLN A 89 -29.83 21.27 -11.81
N LEU A 90 -28.71 21.54 -11.14
CA LEU A 90 -28.46 21.05 -9.78
C LEU A 90 -29.26 21.84 -8.74
N ALA A 91 -29.45 23.15 -8.95
CA ALA A 91 -30.24 24.00 -8.06
C ALA A 91 -31.75 23.66 -8.07
N GLU A 92 -32.27 23.09 -9.17
CA GLU A 92 -33.67 22.68 -9.26
C GLU A 92 -33.96 21.33 -8.56
N THR A 93 -32.96 20.47 -8.36
CA THR A 93 -33.15 19.14 -7.74
C THR A 93 -32.97 19.09 -6.21
N GLU A 94 -32.49 20.15 -5.57
CA GLU A 94 -32.38 20.24 -4.10
C GLU A 94 -33.52 21.06 -3.45
N GLY A 95 -34.55 21.40 -4.23
CA GLY A 95 -35.65 22.28 -3.81
C GLY A 95 -37.06 21.71 -3.97
N ALA A 96 -37.26 20.39 -3.81
CA ALA A 96 -38.58 19.76 -3.78
C ALA A 96 -38.79 18.91 -2.52
#